data_AF-A0A524PPL9-F1
#
_entry.id   AF-A0A524PPL9-F1
#
_cell.length_a   1.000
_cell.length_b   1.000
_cell.length_c   1.000
_cell.angle_alpha   90.00
_cell.angle_beta   90.00
_cell.angle_gamma   90.00
#
_symmetry.space_group_name_H-M   'P 1'
#
loop_
_entity.id
_entity.type
_entity.pdbx_description
1 polymer ?
#
loop_
_entity_poly.entity_id
_entity_poly.type
_entity_poly.pdbx_seq_one_letter_code
_entity_poly.pdbx_strand_id
1 'polypeptide(L)'
;MKDVERTGKHMSADWTTDNILELADRIIIVTGANSGLGYEAAKEFARRGARTILACRDMDRAQSALARIRTEIPDAPAEIMQLNLASLKSVHRFAEAFVSKYDHLDVLLNNAGVMFVP
;
A
#
# COMPACT_ATOMS: atom_id res chain seq x y z
N MET A 1 -35.42 22.75 4.13
CA MET A 1 -35.42 21.43 3.48
C MET A 1 -35.36 21.64 1.99
N LYS A 2 -34.20 21.37 1.39
CA LYS A 2 -34.08 21.18 -0.05
C LYS A 2 -33.39 19.83 -0.22
N ASP A 3 -34.07 18.95 -0.91
CA ASP A 3 -33.66 17.59 -1.21
C ASP A 3 -32.30 17.60 -1.91
N VAL A 4 -31.32 16.94 -1.30
CA VAL A 4 -30.07 16.59 -1.98
C VAL A 4 -30.40 15.37 -2.82
N GLU A 5 -30.68 15.61 -4.10
CA GLU A 5 -30.78 14.57 -5.12
C GLU A 5 -29.49 13.76 -5.13
N ARG A 6 -29.61 12.49 -4.71
CA ARG A 6 -28.57 11.49 -4.82
C ARG A 6 -28.52 11.02 -6.28
N THR A 7 -27.81 11.76 -7.13
CA THR A 7 -27.58 11.37 -8.53
C THR A 7 -26.57 10.23 -8.60
N GLY A 8 -27.07 9.00 -8.63
CA GLY A 8 -26.31 7.86 -9.13
C GLY A 8 -26.17 7.94 -10.66
N LYS A 9 -25.02 8.42 -11.15
CA LYS A 9 -24.33 7.98 -12.39
C LYS A 9 -23.13 8.87 -12.68
N HIS A 10 -21.95 8.39 -12.32
CA HIS A 10 -20.72 8.41 -13.13
C HIS A 10 -19.60 7.76 -12.30
N MET A 11 -19.61 6.43 -12.19
CA MET A 11 -18.31 5.78 -12.34
C MET A 11 -17.97 5.94 -13.81
N SER A 12 -16.91 6.68 -14.14
CA SER A 12 -16.41 6.78 -15.51
C SER A 12 -16.23 5.35 -16.03
N ALA A 13 -16.83 5.04 -17.17
CA ALA A 13 -16.94 3.67 -17.65
C ALA A 13 -15.59 2.98 -17.91
N ASP A 14 -14.48 3.73 -17.96
CA ASP A 14 -13.14 3.23 -18.31
C ASP A 14 -12.04 3.75 -17.36
N TRP A 15 -12.19 3.59 -16.04
CA TRP A 15 -11.09 3.90 -15.10
C TRP A 15 -10.09 2.73 -15.01
N THR A 16 -8.82 2.98 -15.26
CA THR A 16 -7.72 2.02 -15.13
C THR A 16 -6.61 2.58 -14.22
N THR A 17 -5.59 1.77 -13.97
CA THR A 17 -4.37 2.20 -13.26
C THR A 17 -3.65 3.35 -13.97
N ASP A 18 -3.93 3.57 -15.27
CA ASP A 18 -3.40 4.69 -16.05
C ASP A 18 -4.00 6.05 -15.62
N ASN A 19 -5.14 6.03 -14.94
CA ASN A 19 -5.80 7.23 -14.40
C ASN A 19 -5.37 7.59 -12.98
N ILE A 20 -4.52 6.78 -12.33
CA ILE A 20 -3.92 7.16 -11.05
C ILE A 20 -3.04 8.38 -11.30
N LEU A 21 -3.26 9.45 -10.52
CA LEU A 21 -2.44 10.66 -10.58
C LEU A 21 -0.99 10.36 -10.17
N GLU A 22 -0.08 11.25 -10.52
CA GLU A 22 1.30 11.18 -10.02
C GLU A 22 1.31 11.30 -8.49
N LEU A 23 2.09 10.44 -7.84
CA LEU A 23 2.21 10.31 -6.39
C LEU A 23 3.63 10.56 -5.92
N ALA A 24 4.45 11.24 -6.73
CA ALA A 24 5.77 11.70 -6.33
C ALA A 24 5.70 12.41 -4.96
N ASP A 25 6.72 12.20 -4.15
CA ASP A 25 6.86 12.70 -2.78
C ASP A 25 5.85 12.17 -1.76
N ARG A 26 4.89 11.33 -2.15
CA ARG A 26 3.96 10.69 -1.20
C ARG A 26 4.60 9.48 -0.54
N ILE A 27 4.38 9.34 0.76
CA ILE A 27 4.75 8.17 1.55
C ILE A 27 3.50 7.33 1.81
N ILE A 28 3.49 6.09 1.31
CA ILE A 28 2.34 5.20 1.35
C ILE A 28 2.70 3.89 2.03
N ILE A 29 1.92 3.49 3.03
CA ILE A 29 2.03 2.17 3.66
C ILE A 29 0.92 1.29 3.12
N VAL A 30 1.26 0.10 2.61
CA VAL A 30 0.30 -0.93 2.24
C VAL A 30 0.49 -2.16 3.12
N THR A 31 -0.53 -2.50 3.92
CA THR A 31 -0.47 -3.72 4.74
C THR A 31 -0.80 -4.95 3.90
N GLY A 32 -0.06 -6.05 4.08
CA GLY A 32 -0.27 -7.29 3.33
C GLY A 32 0.12 -7.16 1.85
N ALA A 33 1.12 -6.35 1.55
CA ALA A 33 1.53 -6.00 0.18
C ALA A 33 2.35 -7.08 -0.56
N ASN A 34 2.54 -8.26 0.03
CA ASN A 34 3.32 -9.33 -0.61
C ASN A 34 2.50 -10.21 -1.58
N SER A 35 1.20 -10.00 -1.69
CA SER A 35 0.32 -10.75 -2.60
C SER A 35 -1.02 -10.06 -2.85
N GLY A 36 -1.77 -10.57 -3.83
CA GLY A 36 -3.14 -10.13 -4.12
C GLY A 36 -3.26 -8.64 -4.41
N LEU A 37 -4.39 -8.04 -4.00
CA LEU A 37 -4.68 -6.62 -4.22
C LEU A 37 -3.67 -5.69 -3.53
N GLY A 38 -3.13 -6.09 -2.37
CA GLY A 38 -2.09 -5.31 -1.69
C GLY A 38 -0.80 -5.21 -2.51
N TYR A 39 -0.41 -6.29 -3.18
CA TYR A 39 0.75 -6.28 -4.08
C TYR A 39 0.50 -5.40 -5.30
N GLU A 40 -0.64 -5.56 -5.98
CA GLU A 40 -0.95 -4.76 -7.16
C GLU A 40 -1.05 -3.26 -6.81
N ALA A 41 -1.71 -2.91 -5.70
CA ALA A 41 -1.76 -1.53 -5.22
C ALA A 41 -0.35 -0.98 -4.93
N ALA A 42 0.49 -1.72 -4.21
CA ALA A 42 1.85 -1.28 -3.90
C ALA A 42 2.71 -1.09 -5.17
N LYS A 43 2.56 -1.99 -6.15
CA LYS A 43 3.23 -1.87 -7.45
C LYS A 43 2.79 -0.61 -8.19
N GLU A 44 1.48 -0.34 -8.27
CA GLU A 44 0.99 0.85 -8.98
C GLU A 44 1.33 2.16 -8.26
N PHE A 45 1.31 2.19 -6.92
CA PHE A 45 1.78 3.35 -6.17
C PHE A 45 3.27 3.63 -6.43
N ALA A 46 4.11 2.60 -6.43
CA ALA A 46 5.52 2.73 -6.76
C ALA A 46 5.72 3.17 -8.23
N ARG A 47 4.92 2.64 -9.17
CA ARG A 47 4.93 3.05 -10.59
C ARG A 47 4.60 4.54 -10.76
N ARG A 48 3.78 5.10 -9.87
CA ARG A 48 3.42 6.53 -9.82
C ARG A 48 4.36 7.39 -8.97
N GLY A 49 5.52 6.85 -8.59
CA GLY A 49 6.57 7.59 -7.88
C GLY A 49 6.38 7.71 -6.37
N ALA A 50 5.35 7.08 -5.78
CA ALA A 50 5.16 7.10 -4.33
C ALA A 50 6.21 6.25 -3.63
N ARG A 51 6.79 6.78 -2.54
CA ARG A 51 7.57 5.97 -1.60
C ARG A 51 6.66 4.96 -0.93
N THR A 52 6.72 3.72 -1.41
CA THR A 52 5.76 2.68 -1.04
C THR A 52 6.40 1.66 -0.09
N ILE A 53 5.86 1.60 1.13
CA ILE A 53 6.25 0.63 2.15
C ILE A 53 5.35 -0.60 2.04
N LEU A 54 5.94 -1.73 1.64
CA LEU A 54 5.33 -3.04 1.67
C LEU A 54 5.38 -3.57 3.11
N ALA A 55 4.32 -3.32 3.88
CA ALA A 55 4.23 -3.74 5.27
C ALA A 55 3.70 -5.19 5.38
N CYS A 56 4.61 -6.14 5.67
CA CYS A 56 4.34 -7.57 5.56
C CYS A 56 4.83 -8.35 6.79
N ARG A 57 4.12 -9.42 7.15
CA ARG A 57 4.52 -10.32 8.26
C ARG A 57 5.72 -11.19 7.89
N ASP A 58 5.67 -11.77 6.70
CA ASP A 58 6.64 -12.71 6.14
C ASP A 58 7.62 -11.94 5.24
N MET A 59 8.88 -11.88 5.66
CA MET A 59 9.91 -11.09 5.00
C MET A 59 10.46 -11.75 3.73
N ASP A 60 10.45 -13.08 3.64
CA ASP A 60 10.92 -13.78 2.44
C ASP A 60 9.93 -13.55 1.29
N ARG A 61 8.63 -13.64 1.59
CA ARG A 61 7.58 -13.30 0.62
C ARG A 61 7.58 -11.81 0.27
N ALA A 62 7.87 -10.93 1.23
CA ALA A 62 7.98 -9.50 0.97
C ALA A 62 9.18 -9.16 0.08
N GLN A 63 10.33 -9.77 0.32
CA GLN A 63 11.52 -9.63 -0.51
C GLN A 63 11.26 -10.12 -1.95
N SER A 64 10.59 -11.26 -2.09
CA SER A 64 10.18 -11.79 -3.40
C SER A 64 9.23 -10.84 -4.13
N ALA A 65 8.27 -10.24 -3.41
CA ALA A 65 7.36 -9.25 -3.97
C ALA A 65 8.10 -7.97 -4.41
N LEU A 66 8.99 -7.44 -3.56
CA LEU A 66 9.78 -6.26 -3.89
C LEU A 66 10.70 -6.51 -5.11
N ALA A 67 11.31 -7.70 -5.20
CA ALA A 67 12.11 -8.09 -6.35
C ALA A 67 11.28 -8.10 -7.64
N ARG A 68 10.05 -8.64 -7.60
CA ARG A 68 9.14 -8.61 -8.77
C ARG A 68 8.78 -7.18 -9.19
N ILE A 69 8.45 -6.31 -8.23
CA ILE A 69 8.21 -4.88 -8.50
C ILE A 69 9.43 -4.26 -9.19
N ARG A 70 10.64 -4.52 -8.69
CA ARG A 70 11.88 -3.97 -9.26
C ARG A 70 12.27 -4.57 -10.61
N THR A 71 11.85 -5.79 -10.92
CA THR A 71 12.01 -6.33 -12.28
C THR A 71 11.14 -5.57 -13.29
N GLU A 72 9.92 -5.19 -12.91
CA GLU A 72 9.01 -4.43 -13.78
C GLU A 72 9.32 -2.92 -13.78
N ILE A 73 9.85 -2.41 -12.67
CA ILE A 73 10.09 -0.99 -12.40
C ILE A 73 11.46 -0.88 -11.69
N PRO A 74 12.59 -0.85 -12.43
CA PRO A 74 13.95 -0.93 -11.87
C PRO A 74 14.23 0.03 -10.71
N ASP A 75 13.74 1.26 -10.81
CA ASP A 75 13.96 2.33 -9.82
C ASP A 75 12.73 2.58 -8.94
N ALA A 76 11.86 1.58 -8.79
CA ALA A 76 10.67 1.69 -7.95
C ALA A 76 11.04 2.22 -6.55
N PRO A 77 10.44 3.34 -6.10
CA PRO A 77 10.63 3.86 -4.75
C PRO A 77 9.86 3.01 -3.75
N ALA A 78 10.24 1.74 -3.62
CA ALA A 78 9.57 0.75 -2.79
C ALA A 78 10.55 0.07 -1.83
N GLU A 79 10.07 -0.24 -0.64
CA GLU A 79 10.81 -0.95 0.39
C GLU A 79 9.91 -1.82 1.25
N ILE A 80 10.52 -2.74 2.00
CA ILE A 80 9.81 -3.64 2.91
C ILE A 80 10.01 -3.20 4.36
N MET A 81 8.95 -3.32 5.15
CA MET A 81 9.01 -3.17 6.60
C MET A 81 8.20 -4.29 7.25
N GLN A 82 8.75 -4.91 8.29
CA GLN A 82 8.09 -6.04 8.93
C GLN A 82 6.90 -5.58 9.77
N LEU A 83 5.71 -6.13 9.51
CA LEU A 83 4.48 -5.85 10.25
C LEU A 83 3.65 -7.11 10.45
N ASN A 84 3.56 -7.58 11.69
CA ASN A 84 2.61 -8.60 12.09
C ASN A 84 1.39 -7.98 12.81
N LEU A 85 0.28 -7.82 12.09
CA LEU A 85 -0.95 -7.23 12.65
C LEU A 85 -1.61 -8.06 13.76
N ALA A 86 -1.27 -9.34 13.91
CA ALA A 86 -1.74 -10.15 15.03
C ALA A 86 -1.02 -9.83 16.35
N SER A 87 -0.04 -8.92 16.36
CA SER A 87 0.74 -8.55 17.54
C SER A 87 0.83 -7.04 17.69
N LEU A 88 0.17 -6.47 18.70
CA LEU A 88 0.28 -5.03 18.99
C LEU A 88 1.73 -4.61 19.28
N LYS A 89 2.53 -5.48 19.91
CA LYS A 89 3.98 -5.23 20.09
C LYS A 89 4.70 -5.07 18.75
N SER A 90 4.30 -5.84 17.72
CA SER A 90 4.83 -5.68 16.37
C SER A 90 4.36 -4.38 15.72
N VAL A 91 3.09 -4.01 15.92
CA VAL A 91 2.53 -2.74 15.40
C VAL A 91 3.26 -1.54 15.99
N HIS A 92 3.50 -1.52 17.30
CA HIS A 92 4.26 -0.46 17.96
C HIS A 92 5.70 -0.36 17.43
N ARG A 93 6.42 -1.48 17.33
CA ARG A 93 7.78 -1.48 16.75
C ARG A 93 7.80 -0.99 15.30
N PHE A 94 6.81 -1.38 14.50
CA PHE A 94 6.68 -0.90 13.12
C PHE A 94 6.47 0.62 13.09
N ALA A 95 5.57 1.13 13.93
CA ALA A 95 5.31 2.56 14.03
C ALA A 95 6.55 3.34 14.47
N GLU A 96 7.27 2.87 15.49
CA GLU A 96 8.55 3.46 15.95
C GLU A 96 9.61 3.46 14.84
N ALA A 97 9.76 2.34 14.11
CA ALA A 97 10.68 2.25 12.98
C ALA A 97 10.26 3.18 11.83
N PHE A 98 8.95 3.36 11.60
CA PHE A 98 8.45 4.26 10.57
C PHE A 98 8.75 5.72 10.92
N VAL A 99 8.36 6.17 12.13
CA VAL A 99 8.55 7.58 12.55
C VAL A 99 10.01 7.96 12.76
N SER A 100 10.89 6.99 12.99
CA SER A 100 12.34 7.26 13.05
C SER A 100 12.97 7.48 11.67
N LYS A 101 12.28 7.06 10.59
CA LYS A 101 12.76 7.16 9.21
C LYS A 101 12.01 8.21 8.39
N TYR A 102 10.74 8.44 8.70
CA TYR A 102 9.84 9.31 7.97
C TYR A 102 9.18 10.31 8.92
N ASP A 103 9.07 11.54 8.48
CA ASP A 103 8.48 12.66 9.23
C ASP A 103 6.95 12.73 9.07
N HIS A 104 6.38 12.09 8.05
CA HIS A 104 4.94 12.06 7.80
C HIS A 104 4.49 10.77 7.11
N LEU A 105 3.17 10.58 7.04
CA LEU A 105 2.49 9.53 6.30
C LEU A 105 1.32 10.15 5.52
N ASP A 106 1.28 9.98 4.21
CA ASP A 106 0.18 10.49 3.38
C ASP A 106 -0.99 9.51 3.32
N VAL A 107 -0.69 8.22 3.12
CA VAL A 107 -1.70 7.18 2.88
C VAL A 107 -1.37 5.91 3.63
N LEU A 108 -2.36 5.38 4.35
CA LEU A 108 -2.36 4.03 4.92
C LEU A 108 -3.43 3.18 4.23
N LEU A 109 -3.01 2.23 3.42
CA LEU A 109 -3.89 1.23 2.83
C LEU A 109 -3.96 0.00 3.74
N ASN A 110 -5.03 -0.05 4.55
CA ASN A 110 -5.36 -1.18 5.42
C ASN A 110 -5.93 -2.36 4.62
N ASN A 111 -5.08 -3.03 3.85
CA ASN A 111 -5.46 -4.14 2.96
C ASN A 111 -5.33 -5.52 3.63
N ALA A 112 -4.37 -5.72 4.53
CA ALA A 112 -4.12 -7.04 5.11
C ALA A 112 -5.37 -7.60 5.80
N GLY A 113 -5.79 -8.79 5.36
CA GLY A 113 -6.90 -9.53 5.92
C GLY A 113 -6.76 -11.02 5.62
N VAL A 114 -7.46 -11.84 6.39
CA VAL A 114 -7.58 -13.28 6.17
C VAL A 114 -9.05 -13.65 6.18
N MET A 115 -9.47 -14.54 5.28
CA MET A 115 -10.74 -15.24 5.43
C MET A 115 -10.46 -16.57 6.15
N PHE A 116 -11.30 -16.91 7.12
CA PHE A 116 -11.13 -18.00 8.09
C PHE A 116 -10.01 -17.76 9.12
N VAL A 117 -10.42 -17.29 10.29
CA VAL A 117 -9.58 -17.26 11.49
C VAL A 117 -9.65 -18.68 12.11
N PRO A 118 -8.51 -19.35 12.42
CA PRO A 118 -8.51 -20.67 13.05
C PRO A 118 -9.30 -20.73 14.36
#